data_AF-A0A350P6W4-F1
#
_entry.id   AF-A0A350P6W4-F1
#
_cell.length_a   1.000
_cell.length_b   1.000
_cell.length_c   1.000
_cell.angle_alpha   90.00
_cell.angle_beta   90.00
_cell.angle_gamma   90.00
#
_symmetry.space_group_name_H-M   'P 1'
#
loop_
_entity.id
_entity.type
_entity.pdbx_description
1 polymer ?
#
loop_
_entity_poly.entity_id
_entity_poly.type
_entity_poly.pdbx_seq_one_letter_code
_entity_poly.pdbx_strand_id
1 'polypeptide(L)' 'YGVMVFQDLDGNRDLNTNLIGIPTEPYGFSTNPRVMGPPSFSDIQFDVATTPVHLTINME' A
#
# COMPACT_ATOMS: atom_id res chain seq x y z
N TYR A 1 12.08 -2.28 -5.14
CA TYR A 1 11.02 -3.00 -4.40
C TYR A 1 9.84 -2.09 -4.19
N GLY A 2 8.63 -2.62 -3.99
CA GLY A 2 7.46 -1.86 -3.59
C GLY A 2 6.69 -2.67 -2.55
N VAL A 3 6.11 -2.00 -1.57
CA VAL A 3 5.32 -2.62 -0.51
C VAL A 3 3.94 -1.99 -0.49
N MET A 4 2.93 -2.84 -0.47
CA MET A 4 1.57 -2.46 -0.12
C MET A 4 1.21 -3.18 1.18
N VAL A 5 0.51 -2.48 2.06
CA VAL A 5 -0.07 -3.06 3.26
C VAL A 5 -1.56 -2.73 3.29
N PHE A 6 -2.34 -3.63 3.85
CA PHE A 6 -3.74 -3.39 4.15
C PHE A 6 -4.08 -4.00 5.51
N GLN A 7 -5.10 -3.45 6.15
CA GLN A 7 -5.63 -3.96 7.40
C GLN A 7 -6.89 -4.78 7.11
N ASP A 8 -6.82 -6.06 7.43
CA ASP A 8 -7.98 -6.95 7.43
C ASP A 8 -8.76 -6.75 8.74
N LEU A 9 -9.83 -5.97 8.68
CA LEU A 9 -10.68 -5.61 9.83
C LEU A 9 -11.80 -6.63 10.04
N ASP A 10 -12.26 -7.29 8.99
CA ASP A 10 -13.34 -8.28 9.06
C ASP A 10 -12.86 -9.73 9.24
N GLY A 11 -11.55 -9.98 9.08
CA GLY A 11 -10.88 -11.26 9.32
C GLY A 11 -10.95 -12.23 8.15
N ASN A 12 -11.24 -11.75 6.94
CA ASN A 12 -11.46 -12.60 5.77
C ASN A 12 -10.17 -12.90 4.95
N ARG A 13 -9.05 -12.24 5.28
CA ARG A 13 -7.73 -12.34 4.64
C ARG A 13 -7.69 -11.89 3.18
N ASP A 14 -8.62 -11.03 2.79
CA ASP A 14 -8.71 -10.45 1.46
C ASP A 14 -8.67 -8.93 1.55
N LEU A 15 -8.23 -8.29 0.48
CA LEU A 15 -8.37 -6.84 0.36
C LEU A 15 -9.79 -6.55 -0.12
N ASN A 16 -10.68 -6.21 0.80
CA ASN A 16 -12.05 -5.88 0.44
C ASN A 16 -12.09 -4.63 -0.44
N THR A 17 -12.84 -4.71 -1.54
CA THR A 17 -13.05 -3.59 -2.46
C THR A 17 -14.52 -3.39 -2.77
N ASN A 18 -14.90 -2.14 -3.05
CA ASN A 18 -16.24 -1.83 -3.54
C ASN A 18 -16.39 -2.19 -5.04
N LEU A 19 -17.58 -1.95 -5.61
CA LEU A 19 -17.90 -2.33 -7.00
C LEU A 19 -16.99 -1.70 -8.07
N ILE A 20 -16.28 -0.61 -7.75
CA ILE A 20 -15.34 0.07 -8.66
C ILE A 20 -13.87 -0.20 -8.30
N GLY A 21 -13.60 -1.12 -7.36
CA GLY A 21 -12.25 -1.57 -7.02
C GLY A 21 -11.52 -0.72 -5.98
N ILE A 22 -12.20 0.21 -5.29
CA ILE A 22 -11.58 1.00 -4.21
C ILE A 22 -11.58 0.18 -2.93
N PRO A 23 -10.44 0.06 -2.22
CA PRO A 23 -10.37 -0.57 -0.92
C PRO A 23 -11.39 -0.02 0.06
N THR A 24 -12.08 -0.90 0.78
CA THR A 24 -13.04 -0.52 1.83
C THR A 24 -12.45 -0.56 3.24
N GLU A 25 -11.22 -1.04 3.35
CA GLU A 25 -10.45 -1.13 4.59
C GLU A 25 -9.14 -0.35 4.45
N PRO A 26 -8.51 0.05 5.58
CA PRO A 26 -7.30 0.86 5.52
C PRO A 26 -6.18 0.18 4.75
N TYR A 27 -5.53 0.95 3.90
CA TYR A 27 -4.43 0.49 3.06
C TYR A 27 -3.37 1.58 2.91
N GLY A 28 -2.17 1.19 2.52
CA GLY A 28 -1.06 2.12 2.32
C GLY A 28 0.04 1.54 1.46
N PHE A 29 0.85 2.42 0.88
CA PHE A 29 1.95 2.06 0.02
C PHE A 29 3.28 2.59 0.55
N SER A 30 4.38 1.91 0.21
CA SER A 30 5.73 2.47 0.35
C SER A 30 5.83 3.82 -0.38
N THR A 31 6.68 4.71 0.14
CA THR A 31 6.89 6.12 -0.28
C THR A 31 5.73 7.09 0.01
N ASN A 32 4.56 6.62 0.46
CA ASN A 32 3.38 7.45 0.77
C ASN A 32 3.00 8.42 -0.37
N PRO A 33 2.82 7.95 -1.62
CA PRO A 33 2.53 8.82 -2.74
C PRO A 33 1.12 9.40 -2.62
N ARG A 34 0.92 10.61 -3.12
CA ARG A 34 -0.42 11.19 -3.30
C ARG A 34 -0.84 11.02 -4.76
N VAL A 35 -1.77 10.10 -5.00
CA VAL A 35 -2.23 9.74 -6.35
C VAL A 35 -3.74 9.80 -6.45
N MET A 36 -4.25 10.16 -7.63
CA MET A 36 -5.69 10.11 -7.94
C MET A 36 -5.96 8.79 -8.67
N GLY A 37 -6.04 7.69 -7.91
CA GLY A 37 -6.19 6.32 -8.43
C GLY A 37 -5.04 5.40 -8.00
N PRO A 38 -4.98 4.17 -8.55
CA PRO A 38 -3.92 3.22 -8.21
C PRO A 38 -2.54 3.80 -8.58
N PRO A 39 -1.54 3.74 -7.69
CA PRO A 39 -0.20 4.21 -8.01
C PRO A 39 0.45 3.31 -9.06
N SER A 40 1.33 3.90 -9.87
CA SER A 40 2.26 3.11 -10.68
C SER A 40 3.31 2.45 -9.78
N PHE A 41 3.98 1.42 -10.29
CA PHE A 41 5.09 0.82 -9.55
C PHE A 41 6.20 1.84 -9.23
N SER A 42 6.49 2.76 -10.17
CA SER A 42 7.48 3.82 -9.96
C SER A 42 7.10 4.81 -8.85
N ASP A 43 5.81 4.98 -8.57
CA ASP A 43 5.38 5.86 -7.49
C ASP A 43 5.70 5.25 -6.12
N ILE A 44 5.65 3.92 -6.00
CA ILE A 44 5.84 3.20 -4.74
C ILE A 44 7.21 2.54 -4.61
N GLN A 45 8.07 2.62 -5.63
CA GLN A 45 9.34 1.90 -5.61
C GLN A 45 10.36 2.53 -4.66
N PHE A 46 11.15 1.68 -4.02
CA PHE A 46 12.32 2.04 -3.24
C PHE A 46 13.44 1.00 -3.43
N ASP A 47 14.68 1.43 -3.25
CA ASP A 47 15.85 0.57 -3.39
C ASP A 47 16.16 -0.16 -2.08
N VAL A 48 16.63 -1.40 -2.20
CA VAL A 48 17.16 -2.18 -1.08
C VAL A 48 18.64 -2.41 -1.35
N ALA A 49 19.47 -1.98 -0.40
CA ALA A 49 20.93 -2.09 -0.47
C ALA A 49 21.45 -3.03 0.62
N THR A 50 22.74 -2.93 0.96
CA THR A 50 23.38 -3.77 1.99
C THR A 50 22.99 -3.39 3.42
N THR A 51 22.38 -2.22 3.63
CA THR A 51 21.88 -1.76 4.92
C THR A 51 20.37 -1.97 5.04
N PRO A 52 19.85 -2.24 6.26
CA PRO A 52 18.41 -2.33 6.49
C PRO A 52 17.66 -1.07 6.04
N VAL A 53 16.51 -1.26 5.39
CA VAL A 53 15.59 -0.19 5.01
C VAL A 53 14.46 -0.15 6.03
N HIS A 54 14.26 1.00 6.66
CA HIS A 54 13.12 1.26 7.53
C HIS A 54 12.08 2.08 6.77
N LEU A 55 10.84 1.58 6.70
CA LEU A 55 9.73 2.26 6.03
C LEU A 55 8.64 2.60 7.05
N THR A 56 8.11 3.81 6.95
CA THR A 56 6.87 4.21 7.60
C THR A 56 5.81 4.34 6.51
N ILE A 57 4.75 3.54 6.62
CA ILE A 57 3.62 3.55 5.70
C ILE A 57 2.42 4.13 6.45
N ASN A 58 1.82 5.17 5.87
CA ASN A 58 0.60 5.78 6.36
C ASN A 58 -0.59 4.99 5.78
N MET A 59 -1.53 4.65 6.65
CA MET A 59 -2.77 3.98 6.26
C MET A 59 -3.82 5.06 5.96
N GLU A 60 -4.48 4.98 4.80
CA GLU A 60 -5.62 5.83 4.42
C GLU A 60 -6.97 5.25 4.88
#